data_AF-A0A519W1A9-F1
#
_entry.id   AF-A0A519W1A9-F1
#
_cell.length_a   1.000
_cell.length_b   1.000
_cell.length_c   1.000
_cell.angle_alpha   90.00
_cell.angle_beta   90.00
_cell.angle_gamma   90.00
#
_symmetry.space_group_name_H-M   'P 1'
#
loop_
_entity.id
_entity.type
_entity.pdbx_description
1 polymer ?
#
loop_
_entity_poly.entity_id
_entity_poly.type
_entity_poly.pdbx_seq_one_letter_code
_entity_poly.pdbx_strand_id
1 'polypeptide(L)'
;MSDLHTKEAHLDHGHDDHGHGEGLSKKKIWQVFGILLLITVIEFIIALWVLPNHYMSHMVGNVVYILLTLLKAYYIVAYFMHLKYEKFGLQMALTVSFVFIIYFIVLMFIEGGYLHLHMPLV
;
A
#
# COMPACT_ATOMS: atom_id res chain seq x y z
N MET A 1 19.47 30.63 -58.51
CA MET A 1 19.43 31.59 -57.40
C MET A 1 17.96 31.83 -57.05
N SER A 2 17.36 30.91 -56.26
CA SER A 2 16.16 31.12 -55.41
C SER A 2 15.58 29.84 -54.81
N ASP A 3 15.86 28.63 -55.32
CA ASP A 3 15.12 27.42 -54.88
C ASP A 3 16.00 26.28 -54.38
N LEU A 4 16.96 26.61 -53.50
CA LEU A 4 17.73 25.61 -52.76
C LEU A 4 18.08 26.12 -51.35
N HIS A 5 17.17 26.87 -50.73
CA HIS A 5 17.44 27.60 -49.48
C HIS A 5 16.43 27.33 -48.35
N THR A 6 15.77 26.17 -48.30
CA THR A 6 14.94 25.78 -47.13
C THR A 6 14.79 24.26 -47.03
N LYS A 7 15.90 23.55 -46.81
CA LYS A 7 15.85 22.17 -46.30
C LYS A 7 16.92 21.88 -45.24
N GLU A 8 17.41 22.94 -44.59
CA GLU A 8 18.39 22.87 -43.49
C GLU A 8 17.90 23.70 -42.29
N ALA A 9 16.65 23.49 -41.89
CA ALA A 9 16.09 24.11 -40.68
C ALA A 9 14.85 23.35 -40.22
N HIS A 10 15.03 22.21 -39.58
CA HIS A 10 14.29 21.83 -38.38
C HIS A 10 15.02 20.65 -37.75
N LEU A 11 16.16 21.00 -37.12
CA LEU A 11 16.62 20.36 -35.91
C LEU A 11 15.49 20.51 -34.87
N ASP A 12 14.49 19.65 -34.92
CA ASP A 12 13.64 19.41 -33.76
C ASP A 12 14.35 18.38 -32.89
N HIS A 13 15.40 18.83 -32.20
CA HIS A 13 15.83 18.24 -30.94
C HIS A 13 14.77 18.58 -29.89
N GLY A 14 13.57 18.03 -30.06
CA GLY A 14 12.46 18.11 -29.13
C GLY A 14 12.65 17.10 -28.01
N HIS A 15 13.59 17.41 -27.11
CA HIS A 15 13.79 16.81 -25.79
C HIS A 15 13.49 15.30 -25.72
N ASP A 16 14.53 14.55 -26.06
CA ASP A 16 14.87 13.33 -25.35
C ASP A 16 14.90 13.63 -23.83
N ASP A 17 13.74 13.56 -23.16
CA ASP A 17 13.69 13.48 -21.70
C ASP A 17 14.04 12.03 -21.30
N HIS A 18 15.22 11.60 -21.77
CA HIS A 18 16.05 10.57 -21.16
C HIS A 18 16.63 11.15 -19.86
N GLY A 19 15.73 11.49 -18.94
CA GLY A 19 16.04 11.71 -17.53
C GLY A 19 16.34 10.38 -16.86
N HIS A 20 17.54 9.86 -17.12
CA HIS A 20 18.21 8.89 -16.28
C HIS A 20 18.28 9.46 -14.85
N GLY A 21 17.42 8.93 -13.98
CA GLY A 21 17.35 9.27 -12.57
C GLY A 21 16.36 8.33 -11.89
N GLU A 22 16.90 7.25 -11.33
CA GLU A 22 16.26 6.16 -10.59
C GLU A 22 15.52 6.67 -9.33
N GLY A 23 14.42 7.38 -9.51
CA GLY A 23 13.54 7.81 -8.44
C GLY A 23 12.16 8.10 -8.99
N LEU A 24 11.12 7.50 -8.41
CA LEU A 24 9.74 7.80 -8.81
C LEU A 24 9.55 9.32 -8.85
N SER A 25 9.09 9.82 -10.00
CA SER A 25 8.70 11.22 -10.18
C SER A 25 7.83 11.65 -9.00
N LYS A 26 8.18 12.79 -8.38
CA LYS A 26 7.43 13.39 -7.25
C LYS A 26 5.92 13.45 -7.51
N LYS A 27 5.53 13.57 -8.79
CA LYS A 27 4.14 13.55 -9.26
C LYS A 27 3.40 12.24 -8.97
N LYS A 28 4.08 11.09 -9.06
CA LYS A 28 3.50 9.78 -8.76
C LYS A 28 3.31 9.57 -7.26
N ILE A 29 4.26 10.04 -6.45
CA ILE A 29 4.15 9.99 -4.99
C ILE A 29 2.93 10.79 -4.53
N TRP A 30 2.76 12.01 -5.06
CA TRP A 30 1.64 12.86 -4.70
C TRP A 30 0.28 12.30 -5.17
N GLN A 31 0.25 11.67 -6.34
CA GLN A 31 -0.93 10.97 -6.84
C GLN A 31 -1.35 9.81 -5.92
N VAL A 32 -0.39 8.97 -5.52
CA VAL A 32 -0.65 7.82 -4.65
C VAL A 32 -1.04 8.29 -3.25
N PHE A 33 -0.33 9.27 -2.69
CA PHE A 33 -0.68 9.90 -1.42
C PHE A 33 -2.14 10.39 -1.38
N GLY A 34 -2.60 11.07 -2.45
CA GLY A 34 -3.98 11.51 -2.56
C GLY A 34 -4.99 10.35 -2.54
N ILE A 35 -4.70 9.25 -3.25
CA ILE A 35 -5.53 8.04 -3.27
C ILE A 35 -5.58 7.37 -1.89
N LEU A 36 -4.43 7.24 -1.19
CA LEU A 36 -4.42 6.68 0.16
C LEU A 36 -5.19 7.55 1.14
N LEU A 37 -5.02 8.88 1.07
CA LEU A 37 -5.75 9.81 1.91
C LEU A 37 -7.25 9.60 1.71
N LEU A 38 -7.70 9.55 0.46
CA LEU A 38 -9.10 9.34 0.13
C LEU A 38 -9.63 8.01 0.70
N ILE A 39 -8.92 6.90 0.50
CA ILE A 39 -9.29 5.60 1.08
C ILE A 39 -9.40 5.71 2.60
N THR A 40 -8.43 6.34 3.25
CA THR A 40 -8.39 6.48 4.72
C THR A 40 -9.54 7.33 5.25
N VAL A 41 -9.90 8.42 4.57
CA VAL A 41 -11.05 9.25 4.94
C VAL A 41 -12.35 8.46 4.82
N ILE A 42 -12.54 7.71 3.72
CA ILE A 42 -13.71 6.85 3.54
C ILE A 42 -13.77 5.78 4.64
N GLU A 43 -12.64 5.17 4.97
CA GLU A 43 -12.49 4.17 6.03
C GLU A 43 -12.91 4.73 7.41
N PHE A 44 -12.49 5.94 7.75
CA PHE A 44 -12.92 6.64 8.96
C PHE A 44 -14.41 6.97 8.97
N ILE A 45 -14.99 7.39 7.84
CA ILE A 45 -16.44 7.65 7.74
C ILE A 45 -17.22 6.35 7.96
N ILE A 46 -16.77 5.22 7.39
CA ILE A 46 -17.42 3.92 7.62
C ILE A 46 -17.31 3.51 9.09
N ALA A 47 -16.13 3.66 9.70
CA ALA A 47 -15.91 3.31 11.10
C ALA A 47 -16.71 4.18 12.08
N LEU A 48 -16.75 5.50 11.86
CA LEU A 48 -17.38 6.46 12.79
C LEU A 48 -18.86 6.72 12.50
N TRP A 49 -19.34 6.46 11.28
CA TRP A 49 -20.71 6.78 10.89
C TRP A 49 -21.51 5.56 10.46
N VAL A 50 -20.94 4.57 9.76
CA VAL A 50 -21.72 3.42 9.29
C VAL A 50 -21.94 2.37 10.38
N LEU A 51 -20.91 2.09 11.20
CA LEU A 51 -21.02 1.17 12.34
C LEU A 51 -22.00 1.66 13.43
N PRO A 52 -21.88 2.88 13.98
CA PRO A 52 -22.74 3.28 15.10
C PRO A 52 -24.19 3.55 14.68
N ASN A 53 -24.41 3.95 13.43
CA ASN A 53 -25.69 4.48 12.97
C ASN A 53 -26.61 3.39 12.38
N HIS A 54 -26.24 2.10 12.48
CA HIS A 54 -27.07 0.90 12.18
C HIS A 54 -27.71 0.82 10.78
N TYR A 55 -27.20 1.54 9.78
CA TYR A 55 -27.73 1.50 8.40
C TYR A 55 -27.43 0.18 7.66
N MET A 56 -26.50 -0.64 8.17
CA MET A 56 -26.09 -1.94 7.60
C MET A 56 -25.80 -2.92 8.75
N SER A 57 -25.94 -4.23 8.51
CA SER A 57 -25.47 -5.24 9.47
C SER A 57 -24.00 -4.99 9.81
N HIS A 58 -23.68 -4.89 11.11
CA HIS A 58 -22.32 -4.68 11.64
C HIS A 58 -21.28 -5.61 11.00
N MET A 59 -21.71 -6.81 10.62
CA MET A 59 -20.87 -7.80 9.96
C MET A 59 -20.40 -7.35 8.57
N VAL A 60 -21.28 -6.73 7.78
CA VAL A 60 -20.95 -6.24 6.43
C VAL A 60 -20.06 -5.00 6.51
N GLY A 61 -20.37 -4.07 7.44
CA GLY A 61 -19.56 -2.88 7.68
C GLY A 61 -18.12 -3.24 8.09
N ASN A 62 -17.97 -4.20 9.01
CA ASN A 62 -16.65 -4.66 9.45
C ASN A 62 -15.85 -5.32 8.33
N VAL A 63 -16.48 -6.17 7.52
CA VAL A 63 -15.79 -6.84 6.40
C VAL A 63 -15.31 -5.82 5.35
N VAL A 64 -16.16 -4.85 4.99
CA VAL A 64 -15.79 -3.79 4.03
C VAL A 64 -14.66 -2.92 4.59
N TYR A 65 -14.73 -2.56 5.88
CA TYR A 65 -13.68 -1.82 6.56
C TYR A 65 -12.34 -2.57 6.49
N ILE A 66 -12.32 -3.86 6.87
CA ILE A 66 -11.11 -4.69 6.83
C ILE A 66 -10.52 -4.75 5.41
N LEU A 67 -11.36 -4.94 4.38
CA LEU A 67 -10.92 -4.97 2.99
C LEU A 67 -10.30 -3.65 2.52
N LEU A 68 -10.93 -2.52 2.88
CA LEU A 68 -10.39 -1.19 2.58
C LEU A 68 -9.04 -0.96 3.27
N THR A 69 -8.91 -1.36 4.54
CA THR A 69 -7.64 -1.25 5.29
C THR A 69 -6.53 -2.09 4.65
N LEU A 70 -6.84 -3.31 4.21
CA LEU A 70 -5.89 -4.18 3.50
C LEU A 70 -5.44 -3.57 2.16
N LEU A 71 -6.39 -3.01 1.41
CA LEU A 71 -6.09 -2.35 0.15
C LEU A 71 -5.18 -1.12 0.37
N LYS A 72 -5.47 -0.29 1.37
CA LYS A 72 -4.59 0.82 1.75
C LYS A 72 -3.19 0.33 2.12
N ALA A 73 -3.08 -0.74 2.92
CA ALA A 73 -1.80 -1.29 3.36
C ALA A 73 -0.96 -1.79 2.16
N TYR A 74 -1.61 -2.46 1.20
CA TYR A 74 -0.96 -2.86 -0.04
C TYR A 74 -0.42 -1.64 -0.81
N TYR A 75 -1.21 -0.59 -0.95
CA TYR A 75 -0.78 0.65 -1.62
C TYR A 75 0.39 1.34 -0.88
N ILE A 76 0.42 1.32 0.46
CA ILE A 76 1.57 1.81 1.25
C ILE A 76 2.84 1.04 0.88
N VAL A 77 2.78 -0.29 1.00
CA VAL A 77 3.95 -1.16 0.81
C VAL A 77 4.44 -1.14 -0.64
N ALA A 78 3.53 -1.16 -1.62
CA ALA A 78 3.90 -1.16 -3.03
C ALA A 78 4.52 0.17 -3.50
N TYR A 79 4.00 1.31 -3.05
CA TYR A 79 4.39 2.62 -3.59
C TYR A 79 5.28 3.47 -2.65
N PHE A 80 5.03 3.49 -1.33
CA PHE A 80 5.83 4.27 -0.39
C PHE A 80 7.12 3.56 0.01
N MET A 81 7.13 2.23 0.05
CA MET A 81 8.36 1.47 0.31
C MET A 81 9.19 1.17 -0.94
N HIS A 82 8.77 1.64 -2.12
CA HIS A 82 9.51 1.45 -3.38
C HIS A 82 9.88 -0.02 -3.68
N LEU A 83 9.07 -0.97 -3.19
CA LEU A 83 9.39 -2.40 -3.22
C LEU A 83 9.24 -3.02 -4.61
N LYS A 84 8.48 -2.38 -5.49
CA LYS A 84 8.13 -2.96 -6.80
C LYS A 84 9.29 -2.99 -7.80
N TYR A 85 10.34 -2.19 -7.61
CA TYR A 85 11.40 -2.07 -8.63
C TYR A 85 12.84 -2.24 -8.13
N GLU A 86 13.14 -2.24 -6.82
CA GLU A 86 14.56 -2.32 -6.42
C GLU A 86 14.95 -2.99 -5.08
N LYS A 87 14.05 -3.51 -4.23
CA LYS A 87 14.47 -3.99 -2.88
C LYS A 87 13.85 -5.32 -2.47
N PHE A 88 14.25 -6.39 -3.16
CA PHE A 88 13.88 -7.76 -2.79
C PHE A 88 14.24 -8.09 -1.32
N GLY A 89 15.34 -7.55 -0.81
CA GLY A 89 15.75 -7.73 0.60
C GLY A 89 14.79 -7.08 1.61
N LEU A 90 14.24 -5.90 1.31
CA LEU A 90 13.30 -5.22 2.21
C LEU A 90 11.92 -5.90 2.21
N GLN A 91 11.51 -6.45 1.06
CA GLN A 91 10.31 -7.28 0.97
C GLN A 91 10.47 -8.59 1.76
N MET A 92 11.64 -9.25 1.67
CA MET A 92 11.92 -10.47 2.42
C MET A 92 11.92 -10.21 3.94
N ALA A 93 12.56 -9.13 4.40
CA ALA A 93 12.61 -8.79 5.82
C ALA A 93 11.23 -8.52 6.44
N LEU A 94 10.36 -7.80 5.70
CA LEU A 94 8.96 -7.60 6.11
C LEU A 94 8.18 -8.91 6.10
N THR A 95 8.30 -9.70 5.04
CA THR A 95 7.59 -10.99 4.92
C THR A 95 7.96 -11.93 6.05
N VAL A 96 9.26 -12.08 6.34
CA VAL A 96 9.75 -12.92 7.45
C VAL A 96 9.25 -12.41 8.79
N SER A 97 9.26 -11.09 9.02
CA SER A 97 8.72 -10.50 10.27
C SER A 97 7.22 -10.77 10.43
N PHE A 98 6.42 -10.62 9.37
CA PHE A 98 4.98 -10.93 9.41
C PHE A 98 4.71 -12.41 9.68
N VAL A 99 5.43 -13.31 9.02
CA VAL A 99 5.31 -14.76 9.24
C VAL A 99 5.70 -15.11 10.67
N PHE A 100 6.77 -14.51 11.19
CA PHE A 100 7.21 -14.71 12.57
C PHE A 100 6.15 -14.27 13.60
N ILE A 101 5.51 -13.11 13.39
CA ILE A 101 4.43 -12.63 14.28
C ILE A 101 3.25 -13.59 14.27
N ILE A 102 2.79 -14.04 13.08
CA ILE A 102 1.67 -14.98 12.98
C ILE A 102 2.02 -16.31 13.68
N TYR A 103 3.23 -16.82 13.46
CA TYR A 103 3.70 -18.04 14.11
C TYR A 103 3.76 -17.90 15.64
N PHE A 104 4.21 -16.74 16.14
CA PHE A 104 4.25 -16.47 17.57
C PHE A 104 2.86 -16.39 18.20
N ILE A 105 1.90 -15.78 17.51
CA ILE A 105 0.49 -15.74 17.97
C ILE A 105 -0.06 -17.16 18.08
N VAL A 106 0.19 -18.02 17.08
CA VAL A 106 -0.25 -19.43 17.10
C VAL A 106 0.38 -20.19 18.28
N LEU A 107 1.68 -20.02 18.52
CA LEU A 107 2.34 -20.65 19.68
C LEU A 107 1.74 -20.18 21.01
N MET A 108 1.50 -18.87 21.17
CA MET A 108 0.81 -18.34 22.35
C MET A 108 -0.60 -18.91 22.52
N PHE A 109 -1.31 -19.14 21.43
CA PHE A 109 -2.65 -19.74 21.46
C PHE A 109 -2.62 -21.20 21.92
N ILE A 110 -1.61 -21.96 21.48
CA ILE A 110 -1.40 -23.36 21.88
C ILE A 110 -1.01 -23.44 23.36
N GLU A 111 0.01 -22.68 23.78
CA GLU A 111 0.47 -22.65 25.16
C GLU A 111 -0.62 -22.12 26.11
N GLY A 112 -1.34 -21.08 25.69
CA GLY A 112 -2.49 -20.55 26.43
C GLY A 112 -3.61 -21.58 26.60
N GLY A 113 -3.91 -22.36 25.55
CA GLY A 113 -4.86 -23.46 25.62
C GLY A 113 -4.39 -24.60 26.54
N TYR A 114 -3.10 -24.95 26.48
CA TYR A 114 -2.50 -25.96 27.33
C TYR A 114 -2.54 -25.58 28.82
N LEU A 115 -2.21 -24.32 29.14
CA LEU A 115 -2.29 -23.76 30.48
C LEU A 115 -3.74 -23.76 31.01
N HIS A 116 -4.71 -23.40 30.18
CA HIS A 116 -6.13 -23.42 30.57
C HIS A 116 -6.64 -24.83 30.90
N LEU A 117 -6.16 -25.86 30.19
CA LEU A 117 -6.53 -27.26 30.43
C LEU A 117 -5.84 -27.89 31.64
N HIS A 118 -4.57 -27.56 31.89
CA HIS A 118 -3.75 -28.22 32.91
C HIS A 118 -3.57 -27.42 34.21
N MET A 119 -3.88 -26.13 34.22
CA MET A 119 -3.85 -25.28 35.42
C MET A 119 -5.16 -24.47 35.60
N PRO A 120 -6.32 -25.13 35.75
CA PRO A 120 -7.62 -24.46 35.74
C PRO A 120 -7.94 -23.62 37.00
N LEU A 121 -7.06 -23.55 38.01
CA LEU A 121 -7.40 -23.12 39.39
C LEU A 121 -6.41 -22.13 40.04
N VAL A 122 -5.77 -21.26 39.26
CA VAL A 122 -5.20 -19.99 39.76
C VAL A 122 -5.90 -18.83 39.06
#